data_AF-A0A3P7EA33-F1
#
_entry.id   AF-A0A3P7EA33-F1
#
_cell.length_a   1.000
_cell.length_b   1.000
_cell.length_c   1.000
_cell.angle_alpha   90.00
_cell.angle_beta   90.00
_cell.angle_gamma   90.00
#
_symmetry.space_group_name_H-M   'P 1'
#
loop_
_entity.id
_entity.type
_entity.pdbx_description
1 polymer ?
#
loop_
_entity_poly.entity_id
_entity_poly.type
_entity_poly.pdbx_seq_one_letter_code
_entity_poly.pdbx_strand_id
1 'polypeptide(L)' 'MLIQARKYELADFEGEMLYQRQDDDKIIRLLKPIKKIRKLDLPVIRSIVFQSLTITILQTRSRSDPKSSSLRRQNRGP' A
#
# COMPACT_ATOMS: atom_id res chain seq x y z
N MET A 1 -2.48 2.45 -7.99
CA MET A 1 -1.11 2.04 -8.39
C MET A 1 -1.11 1.10 -9.59
N LEU A 2 -1.82 -0.03 -9.50
CA LEU A 2 -1.85 -1.04 -10.57
C LEU A 2 -2.37 -0.51 -11.92
N ILE A 3 -3.31 0.44 -11.92
CA ILE A 3 -3.77 1.12 -13.16
C ILE A 3 -2.63 1.79 -13.91
N GLN A 4 -1.69 2.44 -13.22
CA GLN A 4 -0.51 3.03 -13.87
C GLN A 4 0.41 1.93 -14.42
N ALA A 5 0.59 0.83 -13.67
CA ALA A 5 1.37 -0.30 -14.16
C ALA A 5 0.73 -0.91 -15.42
N ARG A 6 -0.61 -0.96 -15.50
CA ARG A 6 -1.36 -1.35 -16.70
C ARG A 6 -1.18 -0.38 -17.86
N LYS A 7 -1.23 0.94 -17.59
CA LYS A 7 -0.97 1.99 -18.60
C LYS A 7 0.42 1.86 -19.24
N TYR A 8 1.43 1.44 -18.49
CA TYR A 8 2.81 1.21 -18.98
C TYR A 8 3.08 -0.23 -19.43
N GLU A 9 2.03 -1.07 -19.55
CA GLU A 9 2.14 -2.47 -19.95
C GLU A 9 3.16 -3.25 -19.09
N LEU A 10 3.13 -3.02 -17.77
CA LEU A 10 3.98 -3.70 -16.81
C LEU A 10 3.22 -4.84 -16.13
N ALA A 11 1.92 -4.65 -15.90
CA ALA A 11 1.05 -5.61 -15.24
C ALA A 11 -0.35 -5.58 -15.86
N ASP A 12 -1.04 -6.72 -15.80
CA ASP A 12 -2.40 -6.92 -16.26
C ASP A 12 -3.20 -7.70 -15.21
N PHE A 13 -4.50 -7.44 -15.12
CA PHE A 13 -5.41 -8.08 -14.18
C PHE A 13 -6.84 -8.03 -14.73
N GLU A 14 -7.68 -8.95 -14.27
CA GLU A 14 -9.08 -9.04 -14.69
C GLU A 14 -9.90 -7.84 -14.18
N GLY A 15 -10.80 -7.32 -15.02
CA GLY A 15 -11.66 -6.17 -14.69
C GLY A 15 -10.99 -4.81 -14.92
N GLU A 16 -11.72 -3.73 -14.59
CA GLU A 16 -11.22 -2.35 -14.70
C GLU A 16 -10.44 -1.92 -13.45
N MET A 17 -10.87 -2.41 -12.29
CA MET A 17 -10.37 -2.08 -10.97
C MET A 17 -10.36 -3.32 -10.08
N LEU A 18 -9.52 -3.33 -9.04
CA LEU A 18 -9.53 -4.36 -7.99
C LEU A 18 -10.09 -3.75 -6.70
N TYR A 19 -11.07 -4.42 -6.11
CA TYR A 19 -11.72 -4.02 -4.86
C TYR A 19 -11.12 -4.79 -3.69
N GLN A 20 -10.75 -4.05 -2.63
CA GLN A 20 -10.17 -4.66 -1.41
C GLN A 20 -11.14 -5.67 -0.80
N ARG A 21 -10.62 -6.81 -0.32
CA ARG A 21 -11.39 -7.88 0.33
C ARG A 21 -12.38 -8.62 -0.56
N GLN A 22 -12.55 -8.19 -1.82
CA GLN A 22 -13.41 -8.85 -2.79
C GLN A 22 -12.57 -9.56 -3.85
N ASP A 23 -11.51 -8.91 -4.32
CA ASP A 23 -10.65 -9.39 -5.40
C ASP A 23 -9.28 -9.88 -4.90
N ASP A 24 -9.21 -10.34 -3.66
CA ASP A 24 -7.95 -10.81 -3.05
C ASP A 24 -7.42 -12.08 -3.74
N ASP A 25 -8.27 -12.82 -4.44
CA ASP A 25 -7.96 -14.02 -5.23
C ASP A 25 -7.62 -13.71 -6.69
N LYS A 26 -7.77 -12.46 -7.15
CA LYS A 26 -7.50 -12.09 -8.54
C LYS A 26 -5.99 -12.11 -8.84
N ILE A 27 -5.64 -12.78 -9.92
CA ILE A 27 -4.25 -12.90 -10.36
C ILE A 27 -3.82 -11.61 -11.07
N ILE A 28 -2.76 -10.99 -10.57
CA ILE A 28 -2.06 -9.90 -11.25
C ILE A 28 -0.89 -10.49 -12.03
N ARG A 29 -0.96 -10.46 -13.36
CA ARG A 29 0.07 -10.97 -14.26
C ARG A 29 1.09 -9.88 -14.58
N LEU A 30 2.37 -10.16 -14.36
CA LEU A 30 3.44 -9.29 -14.86
C LEU A 30 3.65 -9.52 -16.36
N LEU A 31 3.57 -8.45 -17.15
CA LEU A 31 3.76 -8.51 -18.61
C LEU A 31 5.23 -8.48 -19.02
N LYS A 32 6.12 -8.05 -18.12
CA LYS A 32 7.58 -7.97 -18.34
C LYS A 32 8.31 -8.62 -17.17
N PRO A 33 9.48 -9.27 -17.40
CA PRO A 33 10.29 -9.81 -16.33
C PRO A 33 10.69 -8.73 -15.32
N ILE A 34 10.71 -9.06 -14.03
CA ILE A 34 11.00 -8.09 -12.96
C ILE A 34 12.35 -7.39 -13.15
N LYS A 35 13.36 -8.11 -13.68
CA LYS A 35 14.68 -7.56 -14.01
C LYS A 35 14.61 -6.43 -15.04
N LYS A 36 13.70 -6.53 -16.02
CA LYS A 36 13.48 -5.51 -17.04
C LYS A 36 12.72 -4.34 -16.44
N ILE A 37 11.66 -4.60 -15.66
CA ILE A 37 10.85 -3.55 -15.00
C ILE A 37 11.73 -2.68 -14.11
N ARG A 38 12.60 -3.27 -13.27
CA ARG A 38 13.51 -2.52 -12.39
C ARG A 38 14.49 -1.60 -13.10
N LYS A 39 14.79 -1.83 -14.38
CA LYS A 39 15.65 -0.97 -15.20
C LYS A 39 14.91 0.18 -15.87
N LEU A 40 13.57 0.17 -15.83
CA LEU A 40 12.77 1.24 -16.40
C LEU A 40 12.73 2.41 -15.42
N ASP A 41 13.14 3.59 -15.85
CA ASP A 41 12.99 4.82 -15.06
C ASP A 41 11.59 5.40 -15.25
N LEU A 42 10.59 4.65 -14.76
CA LEU A 42 9.18 5.05 -14.87
C LEU A 42 8.67 5.63 -13.55
N PRO A 43 7.91 6.74 -13.58
CA PRO A 43 7.31 7.35 -12.38
C PRO A 43 6.48 6.38 -11.54
N VAL A 44 5.85 5.39 -12.19
CA VAL A 44 5.03 4.37 -11.51
C VAL A 44 5.83 3.48 -10.57
N ILE A 45 7.07 3.14 -10.94
CA ILE A 45 7.92 2.27 -10.09
C ILE A 45 8.29 3.04 -8.81
N ARG A 46 8.63 4.32 -8.96
CA ARG A 46 8.92 5.21 -7.83
C ARG A 46 7.72 5.37 -6.92
N SER A 47 6.52 5.53 -7.48
CA SER A 47 5.30 5.68 -6.69
C SER A 47 4.89 4.38 -5.98
N ILE A 48 5.16 3.20 -6.56
CA ILE A 48 4.89 1.89 -5.92
C ILE A 48 5.72 1.75 -4.65
N VAL A 49 7.01 2.07 -4.75
CA VAL A 49 7.90 2.01 -3.59
C VAL A 49 7.52 3.07 -2.56
N PHE A 50 7.24 4.31 -2.98
CA PHE A 50 6.92 5.40 -2.04
C PHE A 50 5.61 5.16 -1.27
N GLN A 51 4.55 4.66 -1.92
CA GLN A 51 3.28 4.38 -1.23
C GLN A 51 3.39 3.24 -0.21
N SER A 52 4.16 2.18 -0.51
CA SER A 52 4.42 1.13 0.49
C SER A 52 5.08 1.71 1.75
N LEU A 53 6.05 2.62 1.60
CA LEU A 53 6.72 3.27 2.73
C LEU A 53 5.75 4.16 3.52
N THR A 54 4.90 4.95 2.85
CA THR A 54 3.92 5.82 3.52
C THR A 54 2.89 5.02 4.30
N ILE A 55 2.35 3.94 3.73
CA ILE A 55 1.38 3.07 4.41
C ILE A 55 2.02 2.39 5.61
N THR A 56 3.24 1.85 5.47
CA THR A 56 3.95 1.23 6.59
C THR A 56 4.22 2.24 7.71
N ILE A 57 4.68 3.46 7.40
CA ILE A 57 4.90 4.52 8.41
C ILE A 57 3.60 4.93 9.09
N LEU A 58 2.50 5.08 8.34
CA LEU A 58 1.19 5.42 8.91
C LEU A 58 0.67 4.29 9.81
N GLN A 59 0.82 3.03 9.41
CA GLN A 59 0.38 1.87 10.19
C GLN A 59 1.24 1.64 11.44
N THR A 60 2.55 1.86 11.38
CA THR A 60 3.43 1.76 12.56
C THR A 60 3.15 2.88 13.55
N ARG A 61 2.89 4.10 13.06
CA ARG A 61 2.51 5.25 13.90
C ARG A 61 1.12 5.11 14.51
N SER A 62 0.19 4.43 13.81
CA SER A 62 -1.14 4.11 14.35
C SER A 62 -1.13 2.93 15.34
N ARG A 63 -0.15 2.02 15.26
CA ARG A 63 -0.03 0.87 16.19
C ARG A 63 0.73 1.20 17.48
N SER A 64 1.47 2.29 17.54
CA SER A 64 2.30 2.65 18.70
C SER A 64 1.58 3.29 19.89
N ASP A 65 0.24 3.27 19.98
CA ASP A 65 -0.48 3.71 21.19
C ASP A 65 -1.75 2.89 21.49
N PRO A 66 -1.68 1.86 22.36
CA PRO A 66 -2.84 1.34 23.08
C PRO A 66 -2.78 1.60 24.61
N LYS A 67 -1.80 2.35 25.13
CA LYS A 67 -1.63 2.56 26.59
C LYS A 67 -1.54 4.02 27.09
N SER A 68 -1.68 5.04 26.25
CA SER A 68 -1.62 6.45 26.69
C SER A 68 -2.98 7.08 27.07
N SER A 69 -4.09 6.34 27.01
CA SER A 69 -5.45 6.86 27.30
C SER A 69 -6.04 6.48 28.66
N SER A 70 -5.32 5.74 29.52
CA SER A 70 -5.83 5.33 30.85
C SER A 70 -5.29 6.09 32.06
N LEU A 71 -4.40 7.09 31.90
CA LEU A 71 -3.81 7.85 33.02
C LEU A 71 -4.43 9.23 33.30
N ARG A 72 -5.55 9.59 32.66
CA ARG A 72 -6.15 10.95 32.80
C ARG A 72 -7.48 11.01 33.57
N ARG A 73 -7.83 9.96 34.31
CA ARG A 73 -9.05 9.86 35.14
C ARG A 73 -8.77 9.40 36.58
N GLN A 74 -7.72 9.90 37.23
CA GLN A 74 -7.55 9.78 38.69
C GLN A 74 -6.79 11.03 39.17
N ASN A 75 -7.49 12.16 39.31
CA ASN A 75 -7.05 13.39 40.01
C ASN A 75 -8.19 14.44 40.04
N ARG A 76 -9.40 14.01 40.42
CA ARG A 76 -10.51 14.90 40.81
C ARG A 76 -11.23 14.25 42.01
N GLY A 77 -11.03 14.83 43.19
CA GLY A 77 -11.54 14.43 44.51
C GLY A 77 -10.56 14.94 45.57
N PRO A 78 -10.98 15.55 46.69
CA PRO A 78 -12.22 15.34 47.44
C PRO A 78 -13.44 16.13 46.96
#